data_AF-S4NF80-F1
#
_entry.id   AF-S4NF80-F1
#
_cell.length_a   1.000
_cell.length_b   1.000
_cell.length_c   1.000
_cell.angle_alpha   90.00
_cell.angle_beta   90.00
_cell.angle_gamma   90.00
#
_symmetry.space_group_name_H-M   'P 1'
#
loop_
_entity.id
_entity.type
_entity.pdbx_description
1 polymer ?
#
loop_
_entity_poly.entity_id
_entity_poly.type
_entity_poly.pdbx_seq_one_letter_code
_entity_poly.pdbx_strand_id
1 'polypeptide(L)' 'MGTDFEDTIQIVIRHNPLIDKGLLVQYQDQLYQIVNLSLDDSNKIVTYDILTLQINERVGKKHG' A
#
# COMPACT_ATOMS: atom_id res chain seq x y z
N MET A 1 -12.04 -4.51 -23.83
CA MET A 1 -10.70 -4.90 -23.36
C MET A 1 -10.46 -4.06 -22.12
N GLY A 2 -10.80 -4.61 -20.95
CA GLY A 2 -10.86 -3.90 -19.67
C GLY A 2 -9.46 -3.68 -19.13
N THR A 3 -9.17 -2.45 -18.75
CA THR A 3 -7.97 -2.11 -17.98
C THR A 3 -8.27 -2.44 -16.52
N ASP A 4 -8.15 -3.70 -16.14
CA ASP A 4 -8.22 -4.16 -14.75
C ASP A 4 -6.95 -3.75 -13.96
N PHE A 5 -6.35 -2.60 -14.29
CA PHE A 5 -5.61 -1.83 -13.28
C PHE A 5 -6.66 -1.13 -12.42
N GLU A 6 -7.36 -1.95 -11.64
CA GLU A 6 -8.24 -1.54 -10.55
C GLU A 6 -7.52 -0.48 -9.70
N ASP A 7 -8.23 0.56 -9.27
CA ASP A 7 -7.68 1.77 -8.63
C ASP A 7 -6.64 1.46 -7.53
N THR A 8 -5.36 1.51 -7.89
CA THR A 8 -4.24 1.38 -6.96
C THR A 8 -3.57 2.73 -6.76
N ILE A 9 -3.16 3.00 -5.52
CA ILE A 9 -2.34 4.16 -5.19
C ILE A 9 -0.94 3.70 -4.79
N GLN A 10 0.07 4.50 -5.11
CA GLN A 10 1.44 4.27 -4.65
C GLN A 10 1.82 5.32 -3.62
N ILE A 11 2.44 4.86 -2.53
CA ILE A 11 3.02 5.74 -1.52
C ILE A 11 4.49 5.39 -1.31
N VAL A 12 5.29 6.41 -0.99
CA VAL A 12 6.69 6.27 -0.63
C VAL A 12 6.82 6.49 0.86
N ILE A 13 7.46 5.55 1.55
CA ILE A 13 7.66 5.59 3.00
C ILE A 13 9.14 5.43 3.32
N ARG A 14 9.58 5.93 4.48
CA ARG A 14 10.91 5.57 4.98
C ARG A 14 10.95 4.07 5.22
N HIS A 15 12.06 3.43 4.83
CA HIS A 15 12.25 2.00 5.01
C HIS A 15 11.99 1.57 6.46
N ASN A 16 11.20 0.51 6.61
CA ASN A 16 10.87 -0.06 7.91
C ASN A 16 10.72 -1.59 7.78
N PRO A 17 11.62 -2.39 8.39
CA PRO A 17 11.62 -3.84 8.26
C PRO A 17 10.41 -4.53 8.93
N LEU A 18 9.61 -3.79 9.69
CA LEU A 18 8.38 -4.30 10.31
C LEU A 18 7.16 -4.21 9.38
N ILE A 19 7.32 -3.67 8.17
CA ILE A 19 6.23 -3.55 7.20
C ILE A 19 6.20 -4.79 6.30
N ASP A 20 5.05 -5.45 6.27
CA ASP A 20 4.77 -6.60 5.40
C ASP A 20 3.36 -6.50 4.79
N LYS A 21 3.05 -7.40 3.85
CA LYS A 21 1.77 -7.39 3.11
C LYS A 21 0.54 -7.75 3.94
N GLY A 22 0.71 -8.26 5.16
CA GLY A 22 -0.37 -8.56 6.11
C GLY A 22 -0.88 -7.32 6.86
N LEU A 23 -0.18 -6.19 6.78
CA LEU A 23 -0.62 -4.93 7.36
C LEU A 23 -1.68 -4.23 6.51
N LEU A 24 -2.52 -3.43 7.18
CA LEU A 24 -3.46 -2.51 6.54
C LEU A 24 -2.96 -1.08 6.64
N VAL A 25 -3.18 -0.30 5.58
CA VAL A 25 -2.88 1.14 5.56
C VAL A 25 -4.18 1.91 5.67
N GLN A 26 -4.28 2.82 6.64
CA GLN A 26 -5.37 3.78 6.73
C GLN A 26 -4.92 5.13 6.16
N TYR A 27 -5.64 5.63 5.17
CA TYR A 27 -5.40 6.93 4.57
C TYR A 27 -6.74 7.61 4.25
N GLN A 28 -6.94 8.84 4.73
CA GLN A 28 -8.18 9.62 4.53
C GLN A 28 -9.46 8.81 4.84
N ASP A 29 -9.49 8.14 6.00
CA ASP A 29 -10.60 7.29 6.48
C ASP A 29 -10.91 6.04 5.64
N GLN A 30 -10.08 5.74 4.64
CA GLN A 30 -10.16 4.52 3.84
C GLN A 30 -9.07 3.54 4.26
N LEU A 31 -9.45 2.26 4.39
CA LEU A 31 -8.51 1.17 4.58
C LEU A 31 -8.10 0.56 3.24
N TYR A 32 -6.80 0.30 3.12
CA TYR A 32 -6.16 -0.30 1.97
C TYR A 32 -5.35 -1.52 2.38
N GLN A 33 -5.25 -2.48 1.47
CA GLN A 33 -4.33 -3.61 1.55
C GLN A 33 -3.04 -3.28 0.79
N ILE A 34 -1.90 -3.74 1.31
CA ILE A 34 -0.62 -3.65 0.61
C ILE A 34 -0.53 -4.82 -0.37
N VAL A 35 -0.70 -4.54 -1.66
CA VAL A 35 -0.64 -5.56 -2.72
C VAL A 35 0.78 -5.74 -3.25
N ASN A 36 1.61 -4.70 -3.16
CA ASN A 36 3.03 -4.77 -3.51
C ASN A 36 3.91 -3.94 -2.55
N LEU A 37 5.13 -4.43 -2.33
CA LEU A 37 6.17 -3.85 -1.49
C LEU A 37 7.48 -3.93 -2.27
N SER A 38 7.97 -2.79 -2.74
CA SER A 38 9.28 -2.66 -3.39
C SER A 38 10.25 -2.04 -2.39
N LEU A 39 11.14 -2.87 -1.83
CA LEU A 39 12.13 -2.43 -0.85
C LEU A 39 13.31 -1.73 -1.53
N ASP A 40 13.82 -0.66 -0.91
CA ASP A 40 15.13 -0.09 -1.27
C ASP A 40 16.22 -0.83 -0.47
N ASP A 41 16.92 -1.73 -1.15
CA ASP A 41 17.99 -2.56 -0.62
C ASP A 41 19.38 -1.90 -0.71
N SER A 42 19.44 -0.59 -1.02
CA SER A 42 20.70 0.12 -1.09
C SER A 42 21.33 0.29 0.30
N ASN A 43 22.67 0.29 0.34
CA ASN A 43 23.44 0.40 1.57
C ASN A 43 23.53 1.85 2.10
N LYS A 44 22.44 2.63 1.96
CA LYS A 44 22.35 4.03 2.36
C LYS A 44 21.81 4.15 3.79
N ILE A 45 22.18 5.23 4.46
CA ILE A 45 21.72 5.53 5.84
C ILE A 45 20.20 5.80 5.87
N VAL A 46 19.64 6.34 4.79
CA VAL A 46 18.21 6.62 4.64
C VAL A 46 17.75 6.01 3.32
N THR A 47 16.86 5.03 3.42
CA THR A 47 16.23 4.33 2.29
C THR A 47 14.71 4.52 2.34
N TYR A 48 14.05 4.34 1.20
CA TYR A 48 12.61 4.50 1.07
C TYR A 48 12.00 3.32 0.30
N ASP A 49 10.91 2.77 0.83
CA ASP A 49 10.17 1.70 0.18
C ASP A 49 8.96 2.26 -0.57
N ILE A 50 8.54 1.57 -1.63
CA ILE A 50 7.32 1.89 -2.37
C ILE A 50 6.26 0.85 -2.02
N LEU A 51 5.12 1.32 -1.51
CA LEU A 51 3.94 0.49 -1.28
C LEU A 51 2.93 0.74 -2.39
N THR A 52 2.47 -0.33 -3.03
CA THR A 52 1.26 -0.29 -3.87
C THR A 52 0.08 -0.74 -3.03
N LEU A 53 -0.94 0.11 -2.96
CA LEU A 53 -2.12 -0.07 -2.13
C LEU A 53 -3.35 -0.24 -3.00
N GLN A 54 -4.24 -1.13 -2.58
CA GLN A 54 -5.56 -1.33 -3.18
C GLN A 54 -6.64 -1.19 -2.11
N ILE A 55 -7.78 -0.61 -2.46
CA ILE A 55 -8.88 -0.40 -1.51
C ILE A 55 -9.34 -1.74 -0.91
N ASN A 56 -9.47 -1.79 0.42
CA ASN A 56 -10.01 -2.97 1.08
C ASN A 56 -11.53 -2.94 1.03
N GLU A 57 -12.13 -3.44 -0.06
CA GLU A 57 -13.59 -3.43 -0.28
C GLU A 57 -14.40 -4.10 0.84
N ARG A 58 -13.76 -5.01 1.60
CA ARG A 58 -14.39 -5.68 2.76
C ARG A 58 -14.75 -4.71 3.89
N VAL A 59 -14.11 -3.53 3.93
CA VAL A 59 -14.40 -2.47 4.92
C VAL A 59 -14.97 -1.20 4.25
N GLY A 60 -14.89 -1.10 2.91
CA GLY A 60 -15.37 0.05 2.11
C GLY A 60 -16.89 0.09 1.86
N LYS A 61 -17.64 -0.98 2.13
CA LYS A 61 -19.11 -0.92 2.11
C LYS A 61 -19.63 -0.22 3.37
N LYS A 62 -19.56 1.11 3.41
CA LYS A 62 -20.54 1.89 4.16
C LYS A 62 -21.91 1.56 3.55
N HIS A 63 -22.79 1.00 4.37
CA HIS A 63 -24.20 0.88 4.05
C HIS A 63 -24.72 2.29 3.71
N GLY A 64 -25.13 2.48 2.46
CA GLY A 64 -25.95 3.58 1.98
C GLY A 64 -27.20 3.00 1.36
#